data_AF-A0A0N0MCE3-F1
#
_entry.id   AF-A0A0N0MCE3-F1
#
_cell.length_a   1.000
_cell.length_b   1.000
_cell.length_c   1.000
_cell.angle_alpha   90.00
_cell.angle_beta   90.00
_cell.angle_gamma   90.00
#
_symmetry.space_group_name_H-M   'P 1'
#
loop_
_entity.id
_entity.type
_entity.pdbx_description
1 polymer ?
#
loop_
_entity_poly.entity_id
_entity_poly.type
_entity_poly.pdbx_seq_one_letter_code
_entity_poly.pdbx_strand_id
1 'polypeptide(L)'
;MARALPIDVQPIVGLAPGIATPPSGGDRRASRIVLERYLAPLAPFLAQPDLTEIVVNRPGEVFTEVPGGWHHHELPGLGHAHLMHLATAAAGYTRQDIGPDHPIVSTTLPG
;
A
#
# COMPACT_ATOMS: atom_id res chain seq x y z
N MET A 1 2.47 -4.12 -29.45
CA MET A 1 3.11 -2.82 -29.17
C MET A 1 2.55 -2.31 -27.85
N ALA A 2 3.30 -2.47 -26.75
CA ALA A 2 2.87 -2.01 -25.42
C ALA A 2 3.09 -0.49 -25.33
N ARG A 3 1.99 0.26 -25.18
CA ARG A 3 2.04 1.72 -25.07
C ARG A 3 2.26 2.05 -23.60
N ALA A 4 3.46 2.48 -23.24
CA ALA A 4 3.73 3.05 -21.93
C ALA A 4 2.81 4.25 -21.71
N LEU A 5 2.07 4.25 -20.59
CA LEU A 5 1.29 5.40 -20.18
C LEU A 5 2.24 6.44 -19.56
N PRO A 6 2.11 7.73 -19.90
CA PRO A 6 2.98 8.77 -19.35
C PRO A 6 2.69 8.95 -17.85
N ILE A 7 3.70 8.71 -17.02
CA ILE A 7 3.66 8.98 -15.58
C ILE A 7 3.85 10.48 -15.39
N ASP A 8 2.75 11.19 -15.11
CA ASP A 8 2.78 12.60 -14.74
C ASP A 8 3.04 12.73 -13.23
N VAL A 9 4.29 13.05 -12.88
CA VAL A 9 4.76 13.20 -11.49
C VAL A 9 4.42 14.61 -11.01
N GLN A 10 3.31 14.73 -10.27
CA GLN A 10 2.95 15.95 -9.57
C GLN A 10 3.64 15.99 -8.18
N PRO A 11 4.03 17.17 -7.67
CA PRO A 11 4.70 17.29 -6.38
C PRO A 11 3.77 16.87 -5.23
N ILE A 12 4.29 16.04 -4.32
CA ILE A 12 3.59 15.56 -3.12
C ILE A 12 3.39 16.76 -2.17
N VAL A 13 2.13 17.21 -2.03
CA VAL A 13 1.71 18.20 -1.03
C VAL A 13 1.60 17.52 0.35
N GLY A 14 2.22 18.16 1.35
CA GLY A 14 2.49 17.64 2.68
C GLY A 14 1.25 17.22 3.49
N LEU A 15 1.38 16.08 4.18
CA LEU A 15 0.45 15.60 5.19
C LEU A 15 0.72 16.24 6.56
N ALA A 16 -0.37 16.58 7.24
CA ALA A 16 -0.44 17.13 8.59
C ALA A 16 0.29 16.25 9.65
N PRO A 17 0.70 16.83 10.80
CA PRO A 17 1.54 16.13 11.76
C PRO A 17 0.73 15.16 12.63
N GLY A 18 1.35 14.01 12.93
CA GLY A 18 1.12 13.27 14.16
C GLY A 18 0.10 12.13 14.10
N ILE A 19 0.49 10.98 13.53
CA ILE A 19 -0.06 9.70 13.97
C ILE A 19 0.97 9.10 14.92
N ALA A 20 0.61 9.01 16.20
CA ALA A 20 1.46 8.48 17.24
C ALA A 20 1.92 7.05 16.93
N THR A 21 3.22 6.79 17.08
CA THR A 21 3.83 5.47 16.97
C THR A 21 3.26 4.55 18.07
N PRO A 22 2.64 3.40 17.73
CA PRO A 22 2.22 2.44 18.75
C PRO A 22 3.45 1.81 19.44
N PRO A 23 3.36 1.45 20.73
CA PRO A 23 4.50 1.07 21.55
C PRO A 23 5.19 -0.21 21.07
N SER A 24 6.53 -0.15 21.08
CA SER A 24 7.45 -1.22 20.74
C SER A 24 7.33 -2.41 21.69
N GLY A 25 6.56 -3.41 21.24
CA GLY A 25 6.34 -4.69 21.93
C GLY A 25 5.07 -5.40 21.46
N GLY A 26 4.60 -5.13 20.24
CA GLY A 26 3.30 -5.57 19.75
C GLY A 26 3.24 -7.09 19.51
N ASP A 27 2.13 -7.68 19.95
CA ASP A 27 1.75 -9.05 19.58
C ASP A 27 1.75 -9.18 18.04
N ARG A 28 2.69 -9.97 17.50
CA ARG A 28 2.80 -10.23 16.05
C ARG A 28 1.47 -10.68 15.44
N ARG A 29 0.64 -11.39 16.21
CA ARG A 29 -0.69 -11.82 15.77
C ARG A 29 -1.64 -10.62 15.64
N ALA A 30 -1.65 -9.73 16.63
CA ALA A 30 -2.45 -8.51 16.57
C ALA A 30 -2.01 -7.62 15.39
N SER A 31 -0.71 -7.39 15.20
CA SER A 31 -0.20 -6.61 14.07
C SER A 31 -0.57 -7.23 12.71
N ARG A 32 -0.50 -8.58 12.61
CA ARG A 32 -0.93 -9.30 11.40
C ARG A 32 -2.41 -9.10 11.10
N ILE A 33 -3.29 -9.22 12.10
CA ILE A 33 -4.75 -9.02 11.93
C ILE A 33 -5.05 -7.61 11.42
N VAL A 34 -4.37 -6.60 11.96
CA VAL A 34 -4.53 -5.20 11.53
C VAL A 34 -4.05 -5.02 10.09
N LEU A 35 -2.90 -5.59 9.72
CA LEU A 35 -2.40 -5.53 8.34
C LEU A 35 -3.36 -6.23 7.36
N GLU A 36 -3.82 -7.45 7.68
CA GLU A 36 -4.77 -8.20 6.86
C GLU A 36 -6.10 -7.44 6.66
N ARG A 37 -6.60 -6.73 7.69
CA ARG A 37 -7.77 -5.85 7.60
C ARG A 37 -7.59 -4.78 6.51
N TYR A 38 -6.42 -4.13 6.46
CA TYR A 38 -6.16 -3.07 5.48
C TYR A 38 -5.78 -3.60 4.10
N LEU A 39 -5.28 -4.83 4.00
CA LEU A 39 -5.07 -5.52 2.72
C LEU A 39 -6.36 -6.03 2.08
N ALA A 40 -7.48 -6.13 2.82
CA ALA A 40 -8.72 -6.72 2.33
C ALA A 40 -9.21 -6.18 0.96
N PRO A 41 -9.15 -4.87 0.64
CA PRO A 41 -9.53 -4.37 -0.69
C PRO A 41 -8.62 -4.86 -1.82
N LEU A 42 -7.36 -5.17 -1.52
CA LEU A 42 -6.36 -5.66 -2.48
C LEU A 42 -6.30 -7.19 -2.55
N ALA A 43 -6.98 -7.90 -1.65
CA ALA A 43 -6.99 -9.36 -1.59
C ALA A 43 -7.36 -10.04 -2.92
N PRO A 44 -8.34 -9.54 -3.72
CA PRO A 44 -8.64 -10.14 -5.02
C PRO A 44 -7.49 -10.07 -6.03
N PHE A 45 -6.58 -9.08 -5.91
CA PHE A 45 -5.39 -8.98 -6.74
C PHE A 45 -4.26 -9.86 -6.20
N LEU A 46 -4.04 -9.83 -4.88
CA LEU A 46 -3.01 -10.66 -4.21
C LEU A 46 -3.25 -12.16 -4.38
N ALA A 47 -4.49 -12.59 -4.61
CA ALA A 47 -4.84 -13.99 -4.86
C ALA A 47 -4.62 -14.44 -6.32
N GLN A 48 -4.26 -13.54 -7.25
CA GLN A 48 -4.05 -13.88 -8.65
C GLN A 48 -2.66 -14.50 -8.85
N PRO A 49 -2.56 -15.76 -9.32
CA PRO A 49 -1.29 -16.47 -9.39
C PRO A 49 -0.31 -15.88 -10.42
N ASP A 50 -0.83 -15.27 -11.50
CA ASP A 50 -0.03 -14.73 -12.59
C ASP A 50 0.30 -13.23 -12.40
N LEU A 51 -0.15 -12.62 -11.31
CA LEU A 51 0.06 -11.20 -11.04
C LEU A 51 1.45 -10.97 -10.44
N THR A 52 2.21 -10.05 -11.03
CA THR A 52 3.59 -9.75 -10.60
C THR A 52 3.69 -8.45 -9.81
N GLU A 53 2.86 -7.46 -10.12
CA GLU A 53 2.92 -6.13 -9.48
C GLU A 53 1.51 -5.60 -9.16
N ILE A 54 1.38 -4.94 -8.01
CA ILE A 54 0.23 -4.11 -7.62
C ILE A 54 0.76 -2.72 -7.30
N VAL A 55 0.29 -1.72 -8.03
CA VAL A 55 0.73 -0.33 -7.88
C VAL A 55 -0.47 0.57 -7.60
N VAL A 56 -0.34 1.45 -6.61
CA VAL A 56 -1.34 2.47 -6.26
C VAL A 56 -0.65 3.83 -6.30
N ASN A 57 -0.89 4.60 -7.35
CA ASN A 57 -0.26 5.92 -7.49
C ASN A 57 -1.11 7.02 -6.84
N ARG A 58 -2.44 6.84 -6.82
CA ARG A 58 -3.39 7.79 -6.24
C ARG A 58 -4.52 7.05 -5.52
N PRO A 59 -5.22 7.69 -4.57
CA PRO A 59 -6.43 7.13 -3.98
C PRO A 59 -7.47 6.83 -5.05
N GLY A 60 -8.14 5.69 -4.94
CA GLY A 60 -9.22 5.31 -5.85
C GLY A 60 -8.82 4.49 -7.07
N GLU A 61 -7.54 4.19 -7.27
CA GLU A 61 -7.04 3.44 -8.44
C GLU A 61 -6.05 2.34 -8.05
N VAL A 62 -5.98 1.28 -8.86
CA VAL A 62 -4.98 0.23 -8.77
C VAL A 62 -4.51 -0.12 -10.18
N PHE A 63 -3.21 -0.24 -10.35
CA PHE A 63 -2.59 -0.83 -11.54
C PHE A 63 -2.05 -2.21 -11.21
N THR A 64 -2.28 -3.18 -12.08
CA THR A 64 -1.75 -4.53 -11.93
C THR A 64 -0.95 -4.93 -13.17
N GLU A 65 0.15 -5.64 -12.97
CA GLU A 65 0.92 -6.24 -14.06
C GLU A 65 0.77 -7.77 -14.06
N VAL A 66 0.52 -8.33 -15.24
CA VAL A 66 0.45 -9.77 -15.52
C VAL A 66 1.25 -10.08 -16.79
N PRO A 67 1.52 -11.37 -17.13
CA PRO A 67 2.01 -11.78 -18.45
C PRO A 67 1.05 -11.34 -19.56
N GLY A 68 1.29 -10.16 -20.12
CA GLY A 68 0.37 -9.50 -21.05
C GLY A 68 0.38 -7.97 -20.92
N GLY A 69 0.87 -7.46 -19.79
CA GLY A 69 1.10 -6.05 -19.55
C GLY A 69 0.26 -5.49 -18.40
N TRP A 70 0.03 -4.18 -18.47
CA TRP A 70 -0.56 -3.39 -17.40
C TRP A 70 -2.08 -3.27 -17.56
N HIS A 71 -2.79 -3.40 -16.44
CA HIS A 71 -4.23 -3.22 -16.34
C HIS A 71 -4.55 -2.17 -15.28
N HIS A 72 -5.54 -1.32 -15.55
CA HIS A 72 -6.01 -0.28 -14.64
C HIS A 72 -7.38 -0.66 -14.08
N HIS A 73 -7.56 -0.49 -12.77
CA HIS A 73 -8.77 -0.80 -12.02
C HIS A 73 -9.20 0.40 -11.17
N GLU A 74 -10.46 0.81 -11.29
CA GLU A 74 -11.05 1.81 -10.41
C GLU A 74 -11.51 1.16 -9.10
N LEU A 75 -10.97 1.61 -7.97
CA LEU A 75 -11.27 1.16 -6.62
C LEU A 75 -11.63 2.38 -5.74
N PRO A 76 -12.77 3.05 -5.94
CA PRO A 76 -13.12 4.30 -5.25
C PRO A 76 -13.18 4.17 -3.71
N GLY A 77 -13.34 2.96 -3.18
CA GLY A 77 -13.26 2.69 -1.74
C GLY A 77 -11.84 2.71 -1.16
N LEU A 78 -10.80 2.66 -1.99
CA LEU A 78 -9.39 2.70 -1.58
C LEU A 78 -8.91 4.15 -1.41
N GLY A 79 -9.44 4.80 -0.38
CA GLY A 79 -9.17 6.21 -0.08
C GLY A 79 -7.79 6.46 0.53
N HIS A 80 -7.39 7.74 0.57
CA HIS A 80 -6.08 8.17 1.06
C HIS A 80 -5.81 7.72 2.51
N ALA A 81 -6.78 7.92 3.42
CA ALA A 81 -6.62 7.51 4.82
C ALA A 81 -6.43 5.99 4.96
N HIS A 82 -7.10 5.19 4.13
CA HIS A 82 -6.92 3.74 4.12
C HIS A 82 -5.50 3.35 3.68
N LEU A 83 -4.99 4.00 2.64
CA LEU A 83 -3.62 3.78 2.16
C LEU A 83 -2.57 4.17 3.21
N MET A 84 -2.77 5.28 3.93
CA MET A 84 -1.88 5.67 5.02
C MET A 84 -1.92 4.66 6.17
N HIS A 85 -3.10 4.19 6.58
CA HIS A 85 -3.21 3.15 7.60
C HIS A 85 -2.57 1.82 7.16
N LEU A 86 -2.71 1.45 5.88
CA LEU A 86 -2.06 0.28 5.30
C LEU A 86 -0.53 0.42 5.40
N ALA A 87 0.03 1.56 4.98
CA ALA A 87 1.47 1.81 5.02
C ALA A 87 2.02 1.75 6.46
N THR A 88 1.35 2.40 7.43
CA THR A 88 1.73 2.35 8.84
C THR A 88 1.62 0.93 9.42
N ALA A 89 0.55 0.20 9.09
CA ALA A 89 0.39 -1.18 9.56
C ALA A 89 1.47 -2.12 9.00
N ALA A 90 1.83 -1.96 7.72
CA ALA A 90 2.85 -2.77 7.08
C ALA A 90 4.25 -2.47 7.63
N ALA A 91 4.60 -1.19 7.81
CA ALA A 91 5.84 -0.77 8.47
C ALA A 91 5.92 -1.33 9.90
N GLY A 92 4.85 -1.17 10.69
CA GLY A 92 4.80 -1.68 12.07
C GLY A 92 4.91 -3.21 12.16
N TYR A 93 4.39 -3.95 11.18
CA TYR A 93 4.51 -5.42 11.12
C TYR A 93 5.98 -5.88 11.04
N THR A 94 6.82 -5.14 10.32
CA THR A 94 8.26 -5.40 10.16
C THR A 94 9.14 -4.59 11.12
N ARG A 95 8.55 -3.93 12.14
CA ARG A 95 9.24 -3.06 13.12
C ARG A 95 10.00 -1.89 12.47
N GLN A 96 9.38 -1.29 11.46
CA GLN A 96 9.83 -0.08 10.81
C GLN A 96 8.81 1.04 11.05
N ASP A 97 9.24 2.27 10.82
CA ASP A 97 8.40 3.45 10.88
C ASP A 97 8.30 4.12 9.50
N ILE A 98 7.18 4.79 9.25
CA ILE A 98 6.97 5.65 8.08
C ILE A 98 6.30 6.94 8.55
N GLY A 99 6.74 8.08 8.02
CA GLY A 99 6.21 9.38 8.41
C GLY A 99 6.71 10.51 7.50
N PRO A 100 6.32 11.77 7.77
CA PRO A 100 6.67 12.90 6.92
C PRO A 100 8.19 13.13 6.80
N ASP A 101 8.95 12.89 7.87
CA ASP A 101 10.41 13.01 7.87
C ASP A 101 11.13 11.78 7.26
N HIS A 102 10.44 10.65 7.20
CA HIS A 102 10.94 9.37 6.67
C HIS A 102 9.85 8.72 5.79
N PRO A 103 9.59 9.26 4.58
CA PRO A 103 8.40 8.92 3.79
C PRO A 103 8.53 7.63 2.98
N ILE A 104 9.69 6.97 3.01
CA ILE A 104 9.98 5.77 2.24
C ILE A 104 10.15 4.59 3.20
N VAL A 105 9.42 3.51 2.95
CA VAL A 105 9.54 2.24 3.67
C VAL A 105 9.55 1.08 2.69
N SER A 106 10.35 0.06 2.99
CA SER A 106 10.33 -1.23 2.31
C SER A 106 10.00 -2.29 3.34
N THR A 107 8.95 -3.06 3.12
CA THR A 107 8.42 -4.06 4.06
C THR A 107 8.09 -5.36 3.33
N THR A 108 7.82 -6.42 4.08
CA THR A 108 7.39 -7.72 3.56
C THR A 108 6.03 -8.06 4.16
N LEU A 109 5.06 -8.34 3.29
CA LEU A 109 3.73 -8.77 3.72
C LEU A 109 3.77 -10.20 4.31
N PRO A 110 2.86 -10.53 5.23
CA PRO A 110 2.70 -11.89 5.71
C PRO A 110 2.15 -12.81 4.60
N GLY A 111 2.83 -13.91 4.33
CA GLY A 111 2.49 -14.90 3.30
C GLY A 111 3.52 -16.01 3.25
#